data_AF-A0A963IMK4-F1
#
_entry.id   AF-A0A963IMK4-F1
#
_cell.length_a   1.000
_cell.length_b   1.000
_cell.length_c   1.000
_cell.angle_alpha   90.00
_cell.angle_beta   90.00
_cell.angle_gamma   90.00
#
_symmetry.space_group_name_H-M   'P 1'
#
loop_
_entity.id
_entity.type
_entity.pdbx_description
1 polymer ?
#
loop_
_entity_poly.entity_id
_entity_poly.type
_entity_poly.pdbx_seq_one_letter_code
_entity_poly.pdbx_strand_id
1 'polypeptide(L)'
;MMDTILNLGLNDEAVAGLASKANNERFAWDSYRRFIQMYGDVVMGLKPVSKEEHDPFEVVIDMLKEKKGVELDTDLTTDDLKELVQRFKGLIRARIGREFPTDPWEQLWGSVMAVFQSWNNDRAKVYRELNDIPDSWGTAVNVQAMVFGNLGNNSGTGVAFTRDAGTGEDLFNGEFLINAQGEDVVAGTRTPQQITLEGSKRWAQLAMVSEEDRRTRFPSLEELMPDIYRQLLDAETKLENHYKDMQDVEFTIQEGRLWMLQTRSGKRTGAAMVRIAMEMLRQGMIDEKEALRRVGPDRLNELLHPVFDPAAIKKARSIAHGLPASPGAATGQIV
;
A
#
# COMPACT_ATOMS: atom_id res chain seq x y z
N MET A 1 2.48 6.83 12.75
CA MET A 1 2.79 7.96 11.85
C MET A 1 1.51 8.31 11.10
N MET A 2 1.39 9.54 10.60
CA MET A 2 0.24 9.97 9.80
C MET A 2 0.07 9.12 8.54
N ASP A 3 -1.17 8.97 8.09
CA ASP A 3 -1.48 8.34 6.81
C ASP A 3 -1.14 9.32 5.66
N THR A 4 -0.78 8.77 4.49
CA THR A 4 -0.48 9.56 3.28
C THR A 4 -1.71 10.31 2.81
N ILE A 5 -1.56 11.55 2.33
CA ILE A 5 -2.64 12.31 1.68
C ILE A 5 -2.35 12.37 0.18
N LEU A 6 -3.25 11.83 -0.63
CA LEU A 6 -3.16 11.87 -2.09
C LEU A 6 -4.04 12.97 -2.69
N ASN A 7 -3.77 13.35 -3.93
CA ASN A 7 -4.60 14.27 -4.72
C ASN A 7 -4.75 15.69 -4.12
N LEU A 8 -3.79 16.13 -3.29
CA LEU A 8 -3.76 17.48 -2.74
C LEU A 8 -3.75 18.54 -3.85
N GLY A 9 -4.56 19.59 -3.68
CA GLY A 9 -4.77 20.64 -4.67
C GLY A 9 -6.06 20.50 -5.47
N LEU A 10 -6.82 19.40 -5.29
CA LEU A 10 -8.14 19.28 -5.88
C LEU A 10 -9.15 20.24 -5.23
N ASN A 11 -9.93 20.88 -6.08
CA ASN A 11 -11.08 21.70 -5.75
C ASN A 11 -12.09 21.62 -6.90
N ASP A 12 -13.20 22.36 -6.81
CA ASP A 12 -14.31 22.26 -7.78
C ASP A 12 -13.91 22.67 -9.21
N GLU A 13 -12.89 23.54 -9.37
CA GLU A 13 -12.35 23.94 -10.66
C GLU A 13 -11.32 22.92 -11.17
N ALA A 14 -10.39 22.51 -10.31
CA ALA A 14 -9.32 21.59 -10.64
C ALA A 14 -9.85 20.20 -11.01
N VAL A 15 -10.93 19.73 -10.38
CA VAL A 15 -11.55 18.44 -10.71
C VAL A 15 -12.13 18.44 -12.14
N ALA A 16 -12.71 19.55 -12.59
CA ALA A 16 -13.20 19.68 -13.96
C ALA A 16 -12.05 19.67 -14.98
N GLY A 17 -10.95 20.36 -14.66
CA GLY A 17 -9.72 20.33 -15.47
C GLY A 17 -9.10 18.92 -15.54
N LEU A 18 -9.08 18.21 -14.41
CA LEU A 18 -8.60 16.83 -14.34
C LEU A 18 -9.48 15.88 -15.16
N ALA A 19 -10.81 16.02 -15.05
CA ALA A 19 -11.78 15.24 -15.83
C ALA A 19 -11.55 15.39 -17.34
N SER A 20 -11.38 16.64 -17.79
CA SER A 20 -11.12 16.94 -19.20
C SER A 20 -9.78 16.37 -19.67
N LYS A 21 -8.71 16.57 -18.89
CA LYS A 21 -7.36 16.09 -19.25
C LYS A 21 -7.27 14.57 -19.29
N ALA A 22 -7.90 13.91 -18.33
CA ALA A 22 -7.92 12.44 -18.25
C ALA A 22 -8.91 11.80 -19.23
N ASN A 23 -9.78 12.59 -19.88
CA ASN A 23 -10.94 12.11 -20.63
C ASN A 23 -11.75 11.04 -19.85
N ASN A 24 -11.84 11.23 -18.53
CA ASN A 24 -12.43 10.29 -17.61
C ASN A 24 -13.02 11.05 -16.42
N GLU A 25 -14.27 11.47 -16.57
CA GLU A 25 -14.96 12.26 -15.56
C GLU A 25 -15.13 11.48 -14.25
N ARG A 26 -15.47 10.18 -14.35
CA ARG A 26 -15.63 9.31 -13.18
C ARG A 26 -14.36 9.27 -12.33
N PHE A 27 -13.19 9.12 -12.96
CA PHE A 27 -11.88 9.11 -12.28
C PHE A 27 -11.61 10.41 -11.50
N ALA A 28 -11.90 11.56 -12.11
CA ALA A 28 -11.63 12.84 -11.48
C ALA A 28 -12.50 13.05 -10.23
N TRP A 29 -13.79 12.73 -10.32
CA TRP A 29 -14.70 12.82 -9.17
C TRP A 29 -14.43 11.75 -8.10
N ASP A 30 -13.99 10.55 -8.48
CA ASP A 30 -13.53 9.54 -7.51
C ASP A 30 -12.27 10.01 -6.78
N SER A 31 -11.32 10.62 -7.50
CA SER A 31 -10.11 11.17 -6.90
C SER A 31 -10.44 12.32 -5.94
N TYR A 32 -11.44 13.15 -6.28
CA TYR A 32 -11.85 14.28 -5.46
C TYR A 32 -12.63 13.86 -4.20
N ARG A 33 -13.55 12.89 -4.29
CA ARG A 33 -14.25 12.38 -3.09
C ARG A 33 -13.28 11.69 -2.14
N ARG A 34 -12.33 10.89 -2.66
CA ARG A 34 -11.23 10.30 -1.86
C ARG A 34 -10.37 11.37 -1.20
N PHE A 35 -9.99 12.42 -1.94
CA PHE A 35 -9.22 13.53 -1.37
C PHE A 35 -9.93 14.20 -0.20
N ILE A 36 -11.23 14.51 -0.35
CA ILE A 36 -12.00 15.16 0.71
C ILE A 36 -12.10 14.27 1.95
N GLN A 37 -12.34 12.97 1.77
CA GLN A 37 -12.33 11.98 2.86
C GLN A 37 -10.98 11.96 3.57
N MET A 38 -9.90 11.67 2.84
CA MET A 38 -8.54 11.58 3.39
C MET A 38 -8.12 12.87 4.10
N TYR A 39 -8.37 14.03 3.50
CA TYR A 39 -8.05 15.33 4.09
C TYR A 39 -8.92 15.61 5.33
N GLY A 40 -10.21 15.28 5.26
CA GLY A 40 -11.14 15.39 6.38
C GLY A 40 -10.70 14.55 7.58
N ASP A 41 -10.30 13.31 7.33
CA ASP A 41 -9.82 12.38 8.36
C ASP A 41 -8.49 12.83 8.96
N VAL A 42 -7.50 13.04 8.09
CA VAL A 42 -6.10 13.20 8.48
C VAL A 42 -5.79 14.62 8.94
N VAL A 43 -6.28 15.63 8.22
CA VAL A 43 -5.95 17.04 8.48
C VAL A 43 -7.00 17.72 9.34
N MET A 44 -8.29 17.42 9.08
CA MET A 44 -9.39 18.07 9.79
C MET A 44 -9.86 17.29 11.03
N GLY A 45 -9.29 16.11 11.29
CA GLY A 45 -9.49 15.35 12.53
C GLY A 45 -10.84 14.66 12.64
N LEU A 46 -11.44 14.25 11.51
CA LEU A 46 -12.71 13.51 11.48
C LEU A 46 -12.55 11.99 11.59
N LYS A 47 -11.31 11.51 11.64
CA LYS A 47 -11.02 10.09 11.79
C LYS A 47 -11.63 9.55 13.09
N PRO A 48 -12.26 8.35 13.08
CA PRO A 48 -12.77 7.70 14.29
C PRO A 48 -11.71 7.60 15.39
N VAL A 49 -12.09 7.92 16.62
CA VAL A 49 -11.17 7.91 17.77
C VAL A 49 -11.08 6.50 18.37
N SER A 50 -12.16 5.72 18.26
CA SER A 50 -12.24 4.35 18.75
C SER A 50 -12.51 3.36 17.61
N LYS A 51 -12.21 2.07 17.85
CA LYS A 51 -12.54 0.98 16.90
C LYS A 51 -14.04 0.69 16.81
N GLU A 52 -14.82 1.22 17.75
CA GLU A 52 -16.27 1.03 17.84
C GLU A 52 -17.02 2.12 17.07
N GLU A 53 -16.35 3.22 16.75
CA GLU A 53 -16.90 4.30 15.93
C GLU A 53 -16.74 3.98 14.45
N HIS A 54 -17.85 4.07 13.72
CA HIS A 54 -17.82 4.00 12.26
C HIS A 54 -17.23 5.29 11.69
N ASP A 55 -16.44 5.14 10.64
CA ASP A 55 -15.93 6.26 9.85
C ASP A 55 -17.11 7.08 9.29
N PRO A 56 -17.18 8.40 9.59
CA PRO A 56 -18.33 9.20 9.22
C PRO A 56 -18.45 9.35 7.69
N PHE A 57 -17.36 9.25 6.94
CA PHE A 57 -17.40 9.26 5.48
C PHE A 57 -17.90 7.91 4.93
N GLU A 58 -17.45 6.79 5.48
CA GLU A 58 -17.94 5.45 5.10
C GLU A 58 -19.44 5.30 5.34
N VAL A 59 -19.94 5.81 6.47
CA VAL A 59 -21.39 5.84 6.75
C VAL A 59 -22.15 6.58 5.64
N VAL A 60 -21.60 7.68 5.13
CA VAL A 60 -22.23 8.45 4.04
C VAL A 60 -22.16 7.71 2.70
N ILE A 61 -21.08 6.98 2.43
CA ILE A 61 -20.93 6.12 1.25
C ILE A 61 -21.96 4.99 1.30
N ASP A 62 -22.02 4.26 2.41
CA ASP A 62 -22.95 3.13 2.60
C ASP A 62 -24.41 3.55 2.46
N MET A 63 -24.81 4.68 3.05
CA MET A 63 -26.14 5.24 2.86
C MET A 63 -26.47 5.55 1.40
N LEU A 64 -25.48 6.01 0.61
CA LEU A 64 -25.70 6.27 -0.81
C LEU A 64 -25.79 4.96 -1.59
N LYS A 65 -24.94 3.98 -1.29
CA LYS A 65 -24.98 2.64 -1.90
C LYS A 65 -26.31 1.95 -1.67
N GLU A 66 -26.82 1.96 -0.43
CA GLU A 66 -28.15 1.45 -0.10
C GLU A 66 -29.26 2.16 -0.88
N LYS A 67 -29.21 3.51 -0.96
CA LYS A 67 -30.18 4.30 -1.73
C LYS A 67 -30.17 3.97 -3.23
N LYS A 68 -29.00 3.57 -3.76
CA LYS A 68 -28.82 3.24 -5.19
C LYS A 68 -28.96 1.74 -5.48
N GLY A 69 -29.05 0.90 -4.45
CA GLY A 69 -29.14 -0.55 -4.60
C GLY A 69 -27.87 -1.20 -5.15
N VAL A 70 -26.71 -0.64 -4.82
CA VAL A 70 -25.39 -1.18 -5.22
C VAL A 70 -24.62 -1.67 -4.00
N GLU A 71 -23.72 -2.63 -4.19
CA GLU A 71 -22.91 -3.19 -3.10
C GLU A 71 -21.48 -2.61 -3.10
N LEU A 72 -20.90 -2.39 -4.27
CA LEU A 72 -19.52 -1.93 -4.41
C LEU A 72 -19.45 -0.44 -4.76
N ASP A 73 -18.43 0.24 -4.22
CA ASP A 73 -18.12 1.63 -4.58
C ASP A 73 -17.84 1.80 -6.08
N THR A 74 -17.34 0.74 -6.73
CA THR A 74 -17.09 0.72 -8.18
C THR A 74 -18.37 0.87 -9.00
N ASP A 75 -19.51 0.49 -8.44
CA ASP A 75 -20.82 0.50 -9.11
C ASP A 75 -21.48 1.88 -9.04
N LEU A 76 -20.94 2.81 -8.25
CA LEU A 76 -21.41 4.20 -8.21
C LEU A 76 -21.07 4.92 -9.53
N THR A 77 -22.06 5.66 -10.03
CA THR A 77 -21.93 6.45 -11.26
C THR A 77 -21.20 7.77 -11.00
N THR A 78 -20.78 8.44 -12.07
CA THR A 78 -20.15 9.77 -11.97
C THR A 78 -21.02 10.79 -11.20
N ASP A 79 -22.35 10.76 -11.41
CA ASP A 79 -23.25 11.68 -10.73
C ASP A 79 -23.41 11.34 -9.24
N ASP A 80 -23.33 10.05 -8.89
CA ASP A 80 -23.30 9.62 -7.49
C ASP A 80 -22.01 10.08 -6.80
N LEU A 81 -20.86 10.05 -7.49
CA LEU A 81 -19.59 10.56 -6.96
C LEU A 81 -19.63 12.08 -6.76
N LYS A 82 -20.26 12.83 -7.66
CA LYS A 82 -20.53 14.27 -7.48
C LYS A 82 -21.43 14.52 -6.26
N GLU A 83 -22.46 13.69 -6.07
CA GLU A 83 -23.34 13.76 -4.89
C GLU A 83 -22.54 13.49 -3.60
N LEU A 84 -21.64 12.49 -3.59
CA LEU A 84 -20.76 12.21 -2.45
C LEU A 84 -19.86 13.39 -2.11
N VAL A 85 -19.23 14.03 -3.10
CA VAL A 85 -18.40 15.24 -2.86
C VAL A 85 -19.19 16.30 -2.10
N GLN A 86 -20.44 16.57 -2.51
CA GLN A 86 -21.27 17.56 -1.82
C GLN A 86 -21.66 17.12 -0.41
N ARG A 87 -22.02 15.83 -0.24
CA ARG A 87 -22.34 15.27 1.09
C ARG A 87 -21.14 15.31 2.03
N PHE A 88 -19.93 15.04 1.54
CA PHE A 88 -18.70 15.08 2.33
C PHE A 88 -18.36 16.51 2.78
N LYS A 89 -18.45 17.49 1.88
CA LYS A 89 -18.30 18.91 2.26
C LYS A 89 -19.33 19.33 3.30
N GLY A 90 -20.59 18.89 3.14
CA GLY A 90 -21.65 19.13 4.11
C GLY A 90 -21.39 18.48 5.47
N LEU A 91 -20.88 17.25 5.49
CA LEU A 91 -20.46 16.54 6.70
C LEU A 91 -19.35 17.28 7.44
N ILE A 92 -18.32 17.72 6.73
CA ILE A 92 -17.20 18.51 7.27
C ILE A 92 -17.74 19.79 7.92
N ARG A 93 -18.59 20.54 7.20
CA ARG A 93 -19.22 21.75 7.72
C ARG A 93 -20.06 21.48 8.97
N ALA A 94 -20.83 20.40 8.98
CA ALA A 94 -21.70 20.05 10.11
C ALA A 94 -20.91 19.64 11.36
N ARG A 95 -19.80 18.92 11.21
CA ARG A 95 -18.99 18.41 12.32
C ARG A 95 -17.99 19.44 12.86
N ILE A 96 -17.37 20.23 11.98
CA ILE A 96 -16.25 21.13 12.33
C ILE A 96 -16.70 22.60 12.38
N GLY A 97 -17.81 22.93 11.73
CA GLY A 97 -18.28 24.32 11.61
C GLY A 97 -17.46 25.16 10.61
N ARG A 98 -16.63 24.51 9.77
CA ARG A 98 -15.82 25.16 8.73
C ARG A 98 -16.02 24.49 7.38
N GLU A 99 -15.89 25.26 6.31
CA GLU A 99 -15.93 24.73 4.95
C GLU A 99 -14.65 23.94 4.62
N PHE A 100 -14.75 23.04 3.64
CA PHE A 100 -13.57 22.38 3.07
C PHE A 100 -12.68 23.40 2.35
N PRO A 101 -11.36 23.45 2.61
CA PRO A 101 -10.47 24.43 1.99
C PRO A 101 -10.41 24.21 0.48
N THR A 102 -10.68 25.24 -0.32
CA THR A 102 -10.61 25.19 -1.79
C THR A 102 -9.31 25.75 -2.35
N ASP A 103 -8.56 26.53 -1.57
CA ASP A 103 -7.23 27.01 -1.95
C ASP A 103 -6.20 25.87 -1.79
N PRO A 104 -5.51 25.44 -2.87
CA PRO A 104 -4.45 24.43 -2.80
C PRO A 104 -3.33 24.76 -1.82
N TRP A 105 -3.05 26.05 -1.59
CA TRP A 105 -2.00 26.46 -0.65
C TRP A 105 -2.44 26.32 0.81
N GLU A 106 -3.70 26.62 1.12
CA GLU A 106 -4.28 26.33 2.42
C GLU A 106 -4.31 24.82 2.67
N GLN A 107 -4.71 24.04 1.67
CA GLN A 107 -4.67 22.57 1.74
C GLN A 107 -3.25 22.07 2.06
N LEU A 108 -2.25 22.56 1.33
CA LEU A 108 -0.84 22.19 1.50
C LEU A 108 -0.34 22.48 2.93
N TRP A 109 -0.54 23.70 3.40
CA TRP A 109 -0.09 24.08 4.74
C TRP A 109 -0.85 23.34 5.85
N GLY A 110 -2.14 23.09 5.66
CA GLY A 110 -2.92 22.24 6.55
C GLY A 110 -2.30 20.84 6.67
N SER A 111 -1.98 20.21 5.53
CA SER A 111 -1.34 18.89 5.49
C SER A 111 0.05 18.88 6.15
N VAL A 112 0.89 19.89 5.88
CA VAL A 112 2.22 20.03 6.50
C VAL A 112 2.10 20.09 8.03
N MET A 113 1.19 20.92 8.54
CA MET A 113 0.98 21.07 9.98
C MET A 113 0.41 19.79 10.60
N ALA A 114 -0.50 19.12 9.90
CA ALA A 114 -1.05 17.84 10.34
C ALA A 114 0.07 16.80 10.49
N VAL A 115 1.00 16.69 9.53
CA VAL A 115 2.13 15.75 9.62
C VAL A 115 2.99 16.03 10.85
N PHE A 116 3.32 17.30 11.12
CA PHE A 116 4.07 17.64 12.33
C PHE A 116 3.30 17.33 13.62
N GLN A 117 2.00 17.61 13.67
CA GLN A 117 1.16 17.27 14.83
C GLN A 117 1.08 15.76 15.05
N SER A 118 1.06 14.97 13.98
CA SER A 118 1.02 13.51 14.04
C SER A 118 2.22 12.90 14.76
N TRP A 119 3.38 13.56 14.74
CA TRP A 119 4.55 13.12 15.48
C TRP A 119 4.29 13.06 16.98
N ASN A 120 3.40 13.90 17.49
CA ASN A 120 3.10 14.00 18.91
C ASN A 120 1.77 13.34 19.32
N ASN A 121 1.14 12.55 18.45
CA ASN A 121 -0.03 11.76 18.84
C ASN A 121 0.36 10.56 19.71
N ASP A 122 -0.59 10.05 20.50
CA ASP A 122 -0.29 9.02 21.51
C ASP A 122 0.17 7.69 20.89
N ARG A 123 -0.40 7.33 19.73
CA ARG A 123 0.05 6.16 18.96
C ARG A 123 1.52 6.29 18.52
N ALA A 124 1.96 7.49 18.11
CA ALA A 124 3.33 7.74 17.70
C ALA A 124 4.29 7.76 18.89
N LYS A 125 3.87 8.29 20.05
CA LYS A 125 4.66 8.22 21.30
C LYS A 125 4.92 6.77 21.70
N VAL A 126 3.87 5.96 21.79
CA VAL A 126 3.98 4.52 22.11
C VAL A 126 4.83 3.79 21.06
N TYR A 127 4.64 4.10 19.77
CA TYR A 127 5.45 3.50 18.71
C TYR A 127 6.94 3.81 18.88
N ARG A 128 7.29 5.06 19.24
CA ARG A 128 8.68 5.46 19.48
C ARG A 128 9.29 4.75 20.69
N GLU A 129 8.54 4.66 21.78
CA GLU A 129 8.97 3.94 22.99
C GLU A 129 9.23 2.45 22.70
N LEU A 130 8.37 1.80 21.92
CA LEU A 130 8.52 0.39 21.55
C LEU A 130 9.66 0.11 20.55
N ASN A 131 10.13 1.13 19.83
CA ASN A 131 11.15 0.99 18.79
C ASN A 131 12.43 1.80 19.09
N ASP A 132 12.57 2.30 20.32
CA ASP A 132 13.71 3.10 20.79
C ASP A 132 14.05 4.30 19.88
N ILE A 133 13.02 4.98 19.37
CA ILE A 133 13.18 6.15 18.48
C ILE A 133 13.14 7.44 19.31
N PRO A 134 14.19 8.27 19.29
CA PRO A 134 14.21 9.54 20.02
C PRO A 134 13.09 10.49 19.58
N ASP A 135 12.44 11.13 20.54
CA ASP A 135 11.42 12.15 20.30
C ASP A 135 11.96 13.39 19.55
N SER A 136 13.22 13.73 19.82
CA SER A 136 13.94 14.88 19.28
C SER A 136 14.19 14.84 17.78
N TRP A 137 14.01 13.70 17.11
CA TRP A 137 14.23 13.58 15.67
C TRP A 137 13.17 14.31 14.83
N GLY A 138 11.92 14.35 15.31
CA GLY A 138 10.81 14.88 14.53
C GLY A 138 10.44 14.01 13.32
N THR A 139 9.68 14.59 12.39
CA THR A 139 9.28 13.95 11.13
C THR A 139 9.40 14.93 9.98
N ALA A 140 9.80 14.46 8.80
CA ALA A 140 9.88 15.26 7.58
C ALA A 140 8.53 15.28 6.85
N VAL A 141 8.36 16.25 5.95
CA VAL A 141 7.21 16.29 5.03
C VAL A 141 7.73 16.19 3.60
N ASN A 142 7.28 15.16 2.87
CA ASN A 142 7.60 14.98 1.47
C ASN A 142 6.42 15.43 0.63
N VAL A 143 6.62 16.48 -0.18
CA VAL A 143 5.62 16.96 -1.15
C VAL A 143 6.06 16.50 -2.53
N GLN A 144 5.27 15.63 -3.16
CA GLN A 144 5.59 14.97 -4.42
C GLN A 144 4.51 15.26 -5.47
N ALA A 145 4.92 15.38 -6.74
CA ALA A 145 3.98 15.48 -7.84
C ALA A 145 3.19 14.17 -7.99
N MET A 146 1.87 14.28 -8.13
CA MET A 146 1.00 13.11 -8.29
C MET A 146 1.23 12.41 -9.62
N VAL A 147 1.15 11.08 -9.56
CA VAL A 147 1.08 10.17 -10.69
C VAL A 147 -0.08 9.20 -10.43
N PHE A 148 -0.87 8.89 -11.45
CA PHE A 148 -2.14 8.17 -11.32
C PHE A 148 -2.07 6.77 -11.92
N GLY A 149 -2.27 5.76 -11.07
CA GLY A 149 -2.40 4.35 -11.49
C GLY A 149 -3.82 3.97 -11.96
N ASN A 150 -4.77 4.90 -11.89
CA ASN A 150 -6.22 4.70 -12.10
C ASN A 150 -6.78 5.48 -13.31
N LEU A 151 -5.95 5.73 -14.34
CA LEU A 151 -6.38 6.35 -15.60
C LEU A 151 -6.87 5.33 -16.65
N GLY A 152 -7.10 4.08 -16.27
CA GLY A 152 -7.52 3.00 -17.17
C GLY A 152 -6.56 1.81 -17.20
N ASN A 153 -6.77 0.92 -18.16
CA ASN A 153 -6.12 -0.41 -18.16
C ASN A 153 -4.62 -0.41 -18.49
N ASN A 154 -4.09 0.71 -19.02
CA ASN A 154 -2.65 0.89 -19.21
C ASN A 154 -1.99 1.66 -18.05
N SER A 155 -2.68 1.73 -16.91
CA SER A 155 -2.18 2.33 -15.67
C SER A 155 -2.34 1.33 -14.53
N GLY A 156 -1.52 1.47 -13.49
CA GLY A 156 -1.57 0.63 -12.31
C GLY A 156 -0.61 1.11 -11.24
N THR A 157 -0.59 0.42 -10.12
CA THR A 157 0.29 0.72 -9.00
C THR A 157 0.63 -0.57 -8.27
N GLY A 158 1.80 -0.63 -7.65
CA GLY A 158 2.26 -1.82 -6.99
C GLY A 158 3.37 -1.57 -5.99
N VAL A 159 3.63 -2.62 -5.22
CA VAL A 159 4.68 -2.71 -4.23
C VAL A 159 5.48 -3.97 -4.53
N ALA A 160 6.81 -3.88 -4.47
CA ALA A 160 7.68 -4.99 -4.76
C ALA A 160 8.90 -5.03 -3.84
N PHE A 161 9.48 -6.21 -3.67
CA PHE A 161 10.75 -6.40 -3.00
C PHE A 161 11.78 -6.97 -3.97
N THR A 162 13.02 -6.48 -3.91
CA THR A 162 14.11 -6.99 -4.76
C THR A 162 14.40 -8.47 -4.50
N ARG A 163 14.14 -8.93 -3.27
CA ARG A 163 14.19 -10.34 -2.84
C ARG A 163 13.02 -10.66 -1.94
N ASP A 164 12.70 -11.94 -1.80
CA ASP A 164 11.56 -12.39 -1.02
C ASP A 164 11.72 -12.04 0.48
N ALA A 165 10.88 -11.14 1.00
CA ALA A 165 10.96 -10.67 2.37
C ALA A 165 10.66 -11.76 3.42
N GLY A 166 9.97 -12.83 3.03
CA GLY A 166 9.59 -13.94 3.89
C GLY A 166 10.66 -15.01 4.02
N THR A 167 11.24 -15.42 2.89
CA THR A 167 12.16 -16.55 2.74
C THR A 167 13.61 -16.14 2.48
N GLY A 168 13.84 -14.91 2.02
CA GLY A 168 15.13 -14.38 1.60
C GLY A 168 15.61 -14.91 0.25
N GLU A 169 14.76 -15.57 -0.53
CA GLU A 169 15.11 -16.02 -1.88
C GLU A 169 15.42 -14.82 -2.78
N ASP A 170 16.51 -14.91 -3.54
CA ASP A 170 16.91 -13.96 -4.57
C ASP A 170 15.97 -14.05 -5.78
N LEU A 171 14.74 -13.57 -5.57
CA LEU A 171 13.66 -13.57 -6.53
C LEU A 171 12.86 -12.28 -6.35
N PHE A 172 12.77 -11.52 -7.45
CA PHE A 172 11.95 -10.32 -7.50
C PHE A 172 10.49 -10.69 -7.29
N ASN A 173 9.84 -10.11 -6.28
CA ASN A 173 8.46 -10.43 -5.93
C ASN A 173 7.68 -9.18 -5.55
N GLY A 174 6.36 -9.27 -5.57
CA GLY A 174 5.50 -8.14 -5.28
C GLY A 174 4.15 -8.25 -5.97
N GLU A 175 3.34 -7.24 -5.68
CA GLU A 175 1.94 -7.20 -6.07
C GLU A 175 1.60 -5.87 -6.74
N PHE A 176 0.64 -5.91 -7.66
CA PHE A 176 0.15 -4.72 -8.35
C PHE A 176 -1.34 -4.83 -8.65
N LEU A 177 -1.96 -3.68 -8.90
CA LEU A 177 -3.32 -3.57 -9.38
C LEU A 177 -3.37 -2.66 -10.62
N ILE A 178 -4.05 -3.14 -11.66
CA ILE A 178 -4.41 -2.31 -12.82
C ILE A 178 -5.56 -1.38 -12.46
N ASN A 179 -5.50 -0.15 -12.99
CA ASN A 179 -6.52 0.87 -12.86
C ASN A 179 -6.90 1.09 -11.39
N ALA A 180 -5.90 1.40 -10.56
CA ALA A 180 -5.99 1.49 -9.11
C ALA A 180 -5.04 2.55 -8.54
N GLN A 181 -5.30 3.01 -7.32
CA GLN A 181 -4.34 3.81 -6.54
C GLN A 181 -3.68 2.95 -5.45
N GLY A 182 -2.55 3.43 -4.91
CA GLY A 182 -1.76 2.67 -3.92
C GLY A 182 -2.58 2.24 -2.71
N GLU A 183 -3.57 3.05 -2.33
CA GLU A 183 -4.54 2.72 -1.27
C GLU A 183 -5.32 1.43 -1.55
N ASP A 184 -5.71 1.18 -2.81
CA ASP A 184 -6.46 -0.02 -3.17
C ASP A 184 -5.60 -1.30 -3.05
N VAL A 185 -4.27 -1.19 -3.21
CA VAL A 185 -3.33 -2.31 -3.01
C VAL A 185 -3.24 -2.66 -1.52
N VAL A 186 -3.31 -1.66 -0.64
CA VAL A 186 -3.23 -1.85 0.81
C VAL A 186 -4.56 -2.27 1.42
N ALA A 187 -5.68 -1.76 0.89
CA ALA A 187 -7.02 -1.99 1.46
C ALA A 187 -7.50 -3.44 1.34
N GLY A 188 -6.95 -4.23 0.39
CA GLY A 188 -7.31 -5.64 0.21
C GLY A 188 -8.73 -5.88 -0.30
N THR A 189 -9.41 -4.84 -0.79
CA THR A 189 -10.76 -4.94 -1.39
C THR A 189 -10.73 -5.63 -2.75
N ARG A 190 -9.61 -5.51 -3.47
CA ARG A 190 -9.33 -6.19 -4.73
C ARG A 190 -8.17 -7.15 -4.52
N THR A 191 -8.27 -8.36 -5.07
CA THR A 191 -7.16 -9.33 -5.07
C THR A 191 -5.99 -8.76 -5.89
N PRO A 192 -4.83 -8.48 -5.27
CA PRO A 192 -3.66 -8.02 -5.98
C PRO A 192 -3.12 -9.09 -6.92
N GLN A 193 -2.56 -8.67 -8.06
CA GLN A 193 -1.92 -9.55 -9.04
C GLN A 193 -0.41 -9.56 -8.80
N GLN A 194 0.26 -10.65 -9.12
CA GLN A 194 1.70 -10.78 -8.89
C GLN A 194 2.51 -10.11 -9.99
N ILE A 195 3.64 -9.48 -9.66
CA ILE A 195 4.46 -8.80 -10.68
C ILE A 195 5.17 -9.78 -11.62
N THR A 196 5.63 -10.92 -11.11
CA THR A 196 6.34 -11.94 -11.89
C THR A 196 5.43 -13.10 -12.27
N LEU A 197 5.74 -13.75 -13.39
CA LEU A 197 5.07 -14.98 -13.82
C LEU A 197 5.26 -16.11 -12.81
N GLU A 198 6.48 -16.25 -12.26
CA GLU A 198 6.79 -17.25 -11.24
C GLU A 198 5.99 -16.99 -9.95
N GLY A 199 5.93 -15.75 -9.48
CA GLY A 199 5.10 -15.35 -8.34
C GLY A 199 3.62 -15.66 -8.59
N SER A 200 3.11 -15.32 -9.79
CA SER A 200 1.72 -15.61 -10.19
C SER A 200 1.41 -17.11 -10.16
N LYS A 201 2.32 -17.96 -10.65
CA LYS A 201 2.16 -19.42 -10.61
C LYS A 201 2.20 -19.98 -9.19
N ARG A 202 3.12 -19.52 -8.35
CA ARG A 202 3.21 -19.92 -6.93
C ARG A 202 1.94 -19.53 -6.18
N TRP A 203 1.45 -18.30 -6.39
CA TRP A 203 0.19 -17.83 -5.83
C TRP A 203 -1.00 -18.69 -6.27
N ALA A 204 -1.10 -19.01 -7.57
CA ALA A 204 -2.22 -19.80 -8.10
C ALA A 204 -2.28 -21.20 -7.47
N GLN A 205 -1.13 -21.85 -7.25
CA GLN A 205 -1.07 -23.13 -6.54
C GLN A 205 -1.59 -23.03 -5.12
N LEU A 206 -1.18 -21.99 -4.37
CA LEU A 206 -1.62 -21.77 -2.99
C LEU A 206 -3.10 -21.39 -2.90
N ALA A 207 -3.58 -20.60 -3.86
CA ALA A 207 -4.98 -20.16 -3.96
C ALA A 207 -5.89 -21.24 -4.58
N MET A 208 -5.35 -22.39 -5.01
CA MET A 208 -6.08 -23.45 -5.71
C MET A 208 -6.78 -22.95 -6.99
N VAL A 209 -6.13 -22.03 -7.71
CA VAL A 209 -6.58 -21.45 -8.97
C VAL A 209 -5.92 -22.20 -10.14
N SER A 210 -6.71 -22.54 -11.16
CA SER A 210 -6.20 -23.22 -12.35
C SER A 210 -5.26 -22.30 -13.17
N GLU A 211 -4.36 -22.87 -13.97
CA GLU A 211 -3.49 -22.06 -14.85
C GLU A 211 -4.31 -21.24 -15.87
N GLU A 212 -5.44 -21.78 -16.32
CA GLU A 212 -6.35 -21.08 -17.24
C GLU A 212 -7.00 -19.86 -16.57
N ASP A 213 -7.51 -20.03 -15.34
CA ASP A 213 -8.08 -18.95 -14.55
C ASP A 213 -7.02 -17.91 -14.17
N ARG A 214 -5.81 -18.36 -13.78
CA ARG A 214 -4.69 -17.47 -13.47
C ARG A 214 -4.38 -16.59 -14.66
N ARG A 215 -4.15 -17.18 -15.84
CA ARG A 215 -3.76 -16.45 -17.04
C ARG A 215 -4.83 -15.46 -17.52
N THR A 216 -6.11 -15.79 -17.35
CA THR A 216 -7.22 -14.95 -17.85
C THR A 216 -7.68 -13.90 -16.84
N ARG A 217 -7.68 -14.21 -15.54
CA ARG A 217 -8.25 -13.35 -14.48
C ARG A 217 -7.21 -12.72 -13.57
N PHE A 218 -6.05 -13.36 -13.40
CA PHE A 218 -4.96 -12.93 -12.53
C PHE A 218 -3.57 -12.95 -13.22
N PRO A 219 -3.46 -12.38 -14.43
CA PRO A 219 -2.20 -12.38 -15.16
C PRO A 219 -1.12 -11.59 -14.41
N SER A 220 0.14 -11.94 -14.63
CA SER A 220 1.25 -11.20 -14.01
C SER A 220 1.54 -9.88 -14.72
N LEU A 221 2.24 -8.94 -14.06
CA LEU A 221 2.71 -7.72 -14.72
C LEU A 221 3.66 -8.05 -15.88
N GLU A 222 4.51 -9.07 -15.68
CA GLU A 222 5.38 -9.64 -16.71
C GLU A 222 4.62 -10.08 -17.98
N GLU A 223 3.41 -10.63 -17.84
CA GLU A 223 2.57 -11.02 -18.98
C GLU A 223 1.78 -9.83 -19.56
N LEU A 224 1.27 -8.93 -18.73
CA LEU A 224 0.40 -7.82 -19.14
C LEU A 224 1.16 -6.65 -19.76
N MET A 225 2.29 -6.28 -19.17
CA MET A 225 3.07 -5.10 -19.53
C MET A 225 4.58 -5.44 -19.52
N PRO A 226 5.04 -6.32 -20.43
CA PRO A 226 6.40 -6.87 -20.41
C PRO A 226 7.49 -5.79 -20.48
N ASP A 227 7.27 -4.69 -21.21
CA ASP A 227 8.24 -3.60 -21.31
C ASP A 227 8.33 -2.77 -20.01
N ILE A 228 7.23 -2.67 -19.26
CA ILE A 228 7.22 -2.02 -17.95
C ILE A 228 7.86 -2.93 -16.90
N TYR A 229 7.54 -4.22 -16.95
CA TYR A 229 8.20 -5.21 -16.11
C TYR A 229 9.72 -5.19 -16.31
N ARG A 230 10.21 -5.11 -17.56
CA ARG A 230 11.64 -4.99 -17.84
C ARG A 230 12.26 -3.71 -17.24
N GLN A 231 11.58 -2.56 -17.36
CA GLN A 231 12.04 -1.32 -16.73
C GLN A 231 12.06 -1.42 -15.20
N LEU A 232 11.09 -2.11 -14.61
CA LEU A 232 11.01 -2.33 -13.18
C LEU A 232 12.15 -3.25 -12.70
N LEU A 233 12.47 -4.31 -13.45
CA LEU A 233 13.60 -5.19 -13.18
C LEU A 233 14.95 -4.43 -13.29
N ASP A 234 15.10 -3.55 -14.28
CA ASP A 234 16.29 -2.69 -14.38
C ASP A 234 16.40 -1.73 -13.18
N ALA A 235 15.27 -1.22 -12.67
CA ALA A 235 15.23 -0.35 -11.51
C ALA A 235 15.56 -1.11 -10.22
N GLU A 236 14.95 -2.27 -10.01
CA GLU A 236 15.26 -3.25 -8.95
C GLU A 236 16.77 -3.48 -8.87
N THR A 237 17.39 -3.91 -9.98
CA THR A 237 18.81 -4.26 -10.02
C THR A 237 19.69 -3.04 -9.72
N LYS A 238 19.32 -1.84 -10.22
CA LYS A 238 20.07 -0.60 -9.90
C LYS A 238 19.99 -0.25 -8.43
N LEU A 239 18.80 -0.36 -7.83
CA LEU A 239 18.56 -0.03 -6.44
C LEU A 239 19.30 -1.00 -5.53
N GLU A 240 19.22 -2.31 -5.77
CA GLU A 240 19.91 -3.30 -4.96
C GLU A 240 21.44 -3.16 -5.06
N ASN A 241 21.97 -2.89 -6.26
CA ASN A 241 23.41 -2.63 -6.43
C ASN A 241 23.87 -1.32 -5.78
N HIS A 242 23.04 -0.29 -5.77
CA HIS A 242 23.37 1.02 -5.19
C HIS A 242 23.36 0.97 -3.66
N TYR A 243 22.25 0.51 -3.07
CA TYR A 243 22.08 0.43 -1.62
C TYR A 243 22.79 -0.78 -1.02
N LYS A 244 23.21 -1.72 -1.87
CA LYS A 244 23.84 -2.98 -1.50
C LYS A 244 22.96 -3.84 -0.61
N ASP A 245 21.65 -3.62 -0.53
CA ASP A 245 20.72 -4.30 0.37
C ASP A 245 19.37 -4.49 -0.31
N MET A 246 18.59 -5.49 0.12
CA MET A 246 17.26 -5.74 -0.43
C MET A 246 16.37 -4.52 -0.22
N GLN A 247 15.69 -4.11 -1.29
CA GLN A 247 14.82 -2.93 -1.28
C GLN A 247 13.36 -3.32 -1.35
N ASP A 248 12.55 -2.59 -0.60
CA ASP A 248 11.10 -2.48 -0.71
C ASP A 248 10.81 -1.23 -1.55
N VAL A 249 10.11 -1.41 -2.67
CA VAL A 249 9.88 -0.38 -3.68
C VAL A 249 8.38 -0.20 -3.95
N GLU A 250 7.96 1.06 -4.04
CA GLU A 250 6.62 1.44 -4.46
C GLU A 250 6.69 2.11 -5.84
N PHE A 251 5.79 1.72 -6.74
CA PHE A 251 5.77 2.24 -8.11
C PHE A 251 4.35 2.47 -8.62
N THR A 252 4.26 3.36 -9.60
CA THR A 252 3.03 3.63 -10.35
C THR A 252 3.32 3.64 -11.84
N ILE A 253 2.41 3.06 -12.59
CA ILE A 253 2.37 3.07 -14.05
C ILE A 253 1.25 4.04 -14.43
N GLN A 254 1.59 5.12 -15.12
CA GLN A 254 0.59 6.05 -15.65
C GLN A 254 0.67 6.04 -17.17
N GLU A 255 -0.39 5.55 -17.80
CA GLU A 255 -0.53 5.51 -19.27
C GLU A 255 0.69 4.90 -19.97
N GLY A 256 1.17 3.77 -19.46
CA GLY A 256 2.33 3.06 -20.01
C GLY A 256 3.69 3.67 -19.67
N ARG A 257 3.77 4.57 -18.68
CA ARG A 257 5.03 5.10 -18.15
C ARG A 257 5.23 4.68 -16.70
N LEU A 258 6.38 4.08 -16.40
CA LEU A 258 6.79 3.70 -15.05
C LEU A 258 7.31 4.91 -14.25
N TRP A 259 6.90 4.99 -12.99
CA TRP A 259 7.35 5.96 -12.01
C TRP A 259 7.68 5.24 -10.71
N MET A 260 8.92 5.39 -10.23
CA MET A 260 9.32 4.92 -8.90
C MET A 260 8.97 5.99 -7.87
N LEU A 261 8.20 5.62 -6.85
CA LEU A 261 7.66 6.57 -5.87
C LEU A 261 8.46 6.55 -4.56
N GLN A 262 8.78 5.35 -4.09
CA GLN A 262 9.51 5.14 -2.85
C GLN A 262 10.45 3.94 -2.99
N THR A 263 11.58 4.01 -2.31
CA THR A 263 12.46 2.86 -2.04
C THR A 263 12.98 2.96 -0.63
N ARG A 264 13.14 1.83 0.04
CA ARG A 264 13.78 1.73 1.36
C ARG A 264 14.37 0.33 1.54
N SER A 265 15.28 0.17 2.48
CA SER A 265 15.68 -1.17 2.93
C SER A 265 14.44 -1.93 3.39
N GLY A 266 14.15 -3.05 2.72
CA GLY A 266 12.91 -3.77 2.95
C GLY A 266 12.92 -4.48 4.30
N LYS A 267 11.80 -4.39 5.02
CA LYS A 267 11.58 -5.20 6.22
C LYS A 267 11.47 -6.66 5.81
N ARG A 268 12.02 -7.55 6.63
CA ARG A 268 12.16 -8.97 6.33
C ARG A 268 12.22 -9.78 7.60
N THR A 269 11.98 -11.07 7.48
CA THR A 269 12.00 -12.04 8.58
C THR A 269 13.44 -12.31 9.02
N GLY A 270 13.64 -12.82 10.23
CA GLY A 270 14.97 -13.21 10.71
C GLY A 270 15.67 -14.21 9.78
N ALA A 271 14.92 -15.17 9.22
CA ALA A 271 15.45 -16.14 8.26
C ALA A 271 15.86 -15.49 6.94
N ALA A 272 15.01 -14.62 6.39
CA ALA A 272 15.30 -13.87 5.17
C ALA A 272 16.52 -12.95 5.35
N MET A 273 16.63 -12.27 6.50
CA MET A 273 17.74 -11.40 6.84
C MET A 273 19.09 -12.12 6.77
N VAL A 274 19.19 -13.31 7.39
CA VAL A 274 20.42 -14.12 7.37
C VAL A 274 20.73 -14.61 5.95
N ARG A 275 19.72 -15.13 5.24
CA ARG A 275 19.91 -15.64 3.88
C ARG A 275 20.41 -14.55 2.92
N ILE A 276 19.74 -13.40 2.90
CA ILE A 276 20.11 -12.28 2.03
C ILE A 276 21.53 -11.79 2.33
N ALA A 277 21.89 -11.60 3.61
CA ALA A 277 23.24 -11.18 3.98
C ALA A 277 24.31 -12.18 3.49
N MET A 278 24.08 -13.48 3.66
CA MET A 278 25.01 -14.51 3.20
C MET A 278 25.08 -14.64 1.68
N GLU A 279 23.96 -14.50 0.97
CA GLU A 279 23.94 -14.50 -0.50
C GLU A 279 24.64 -13.28 -1.07
N MET A 280 24.38 -12.08 -0.54
CA MET A 280 25.07 -10.84 -0.94
C MET A 280 26.58 -10.90 -0.68
N LEU A 281 27.01 -11.54 0.42
CA LEU A 281 28.43 -11.80 0.69
C LEU A 281 29.05 -12.71 -0.38
N ARG A 282 28.37 -13.82 -0.72
CA ARG A 282 28.84 -14.76 -1.76
C ARG A 282 28.85 -14.14 -3.16
N GLN A 283 27.92 -13.23 -3.44
CA GLN A 283 27.87 -12.44 -4.66
C GLN A 283 28.95 -11.33 -4.70
N GLY A 284 29.69 -11.12 -3.61
CA GLY A 284 30.70 -10.06 -3.52
C GLY A 284 30.10 -8.65 -3.44
N MET A 285 28.82 -8.52 -3.12
CA MET A 285 28.16 -7.22 -2.98
C MET A 285 28.58 -6.50 -1.69
N ILE A 286 28.82 -7.27 -0.64
CA ILE A 286 29.21 -6.80 0.71
C ILE A 286 30.37 -7.65 1.25
N ASP A 287 31.06 -7.14 2.27
CA ASP A 287 32.11 -7.88 3.00
C ASP A 287 31.57 -8.60 4.25
N GLU A 288 32.39 -9.43 4.89
CA GLU A 288 32.01 -10.21 6.08
C GLU A 288 31.57 -9.32 7.25
N LYS A 289 32.20 -8.15 7.40
CA LYS A 289 31.90 -7.21 8.48
C LYS A 289 30.51 -6.60 8.28
N GLU A 290 30.18 -6.23 7.06
CA GLU A 290 28.88 -5.69 6.70
C GLU A 290 27.78 -6.77 6.79
N ALA A 291 28.07 -7.99 6.35
CA ALA A 291 27.15 -9.11 6.52
C ALA A 291 26.78 -9.35 7.99
N LEU A 292 27.77 -9.28 8.91
CA LEU A 292 27.53 -9.36 10.35
C LEU A 292 26.69 -8.20 10.89
N ARG A 293 26.92 -6.96 10.41
CA ARG A 293 26.16 -5.78 10.88
C ARG A 293 24.70 -5.77 10.45
N ARG A 294 24.36 -6.50 9.38
CA ARG A 294 22.99 -6.61 8.86
C ARG A 294 22.13 -7.60 9.62
N VAL A 295 22.74 -8.46 10.43
CA VAL A 295 22.03 -9.44 11.24
C VAL A 295 21.84 -8.85 12.64
N GLY A 296 20.68 -8.23 12.85
CA GLY A 296 20.30 -7.69 14.16
C GLY A 296 20.21 -8.81 15.22
N PRO A 297 20.85 -8.68 16.40
CA PRO A 297 20.82 -9.72 17.43
C PRO A 297 19.40 -10.14 17.84
N ASP A 298 18.50 -9.17 18.02
CA ASP A 298 17.13 -9.43 18.46
C ASP A 298 16.31 -10.19 17.41
N ARG A 299 16.64 -10.03 16.13
CA ARG A 299 15.97 -10.72 15.01
C ARG A 299 16.35 -12.19 14.91
N LEU A 300 17.47 -12.60 15.51
CA LEU A 300 17.83 -14.02 15.57
C LEU A 300 16.88 -14.82 16.47
N ASN A 301 16.20 -14.18 17.43
CA ASN A 301 15.21 -14.84 18.26
C ASN A 301 14.02 -15.36 17.44
N GLU A 302 13.70 -14.72 16.30
CA GLU A 302 12.65 -15.18 15.38
C GLU A 302 12.96 -16.57 14.82
N LEU A 303 14.25 -16.94 14.69
CA LEU A 303 14.67 -18.29 14.27
C LEU A 303 14.43 -19.36 15.34
N LEU A 304 14.25 -18.94 16.59
CA LEU A 304 13.98 -19.80 17.74
C LEU A 304 12.48 -19.94 18.03
N HIS A 305 11.63 -19.25 17.26
CA HIS A 305 10.19 -19.36 17.43
C HIS A 305 9.71 -20.79 17.16
N PRO A 306 8.73 -21.30 17.94
CA PRO A 306 8.16 -22.60 17.69
C PRO A 306 7.59 -22.71 16.28
N VAL A 307 7.80 -23.87 15.66
CA VAL A 307 7.16 -24.26 14.40
C VAL A 307 6.29 -25.48 14.64
N PHE A 308 5.24 -25.65 13.84
CA PHE A 308 4.44 -26.87 13.92
C PHE A 308 5.25 -28.09 13.48
N ASP A 309 5.02 -29.22 14.15
CA ASP A 309 5.55 -30.51 13.74
C ASP A 309 5.04 -30.87 12.32
N PRO A 310 5.92 -31.08 11.32
CA PRO A 310 5.51 -31.46 9.97
C PRO A 310 4.61 -32.69 9.91
N ALA A 311 4.76 -33.65 10.83
CA ALA A 311 3.89 -34.82 10.90
C ALA A 311 2.49 -34.46 11.41
N ALA A 312 2.39 -33.50 12.34
CA ALA A 312 1.11 -32.98 12.82
C ALA A 312 0.40 -32.16 11.73
N ILE A 313 1.11 -31.30 10.99
CA ILE A 313 0.56 -30.53 9.86
C ILE A 313 -0.10 -31.47 8.84
N LYS A 314 0.58 -32.55 8.45
CA LYS A 314 0.05 -33.52 7.47
C LYS A 314 -1.21 -34.25 7.93
N LYS A 315 -1.38 -34.43 9.25
CA LYS A 315 -2.56 -35.08 9.84
C LYS A 315 -3.68 -34.10 10.16
N ALA A 316 -3.37 -32.82 10.27
CA ALA A 316 -4.32 -31.79 10.61
C ALA A 316 -5.34 -31.59 9.49
N ARG A 317 -6.59 -31.35 9.87
CA ARG A 317 -7.63 -30.95 8.91
C ARG A 317 -7.51 -29.45 8.68
N SER A 318 -7.08 -29.06 7.48
CA SER A 318 -7.19 -27.67 7.05
C SER A 318 -8.67 -27.30 6.89
N ILE A 319 -9.08 -26.17 7.46
CA ILE A 319 -10.45 -25.63 7.34
C ILE A 319 -10.50 -24.37 6.48
N ALA A 320 -9.35 -23.70 6.27
CA ALA A 320 -9.23 -22.47 5.51
C ALA A 320 -7.77 -22.28 5.03
N HIS A 321 -7.59 -21.49 3.98
CA HIS A 321 -6.29 -21.10 3.44
C HIS A 321 -6.28 -19.58 3.23
N GLY A 322 -5.11 -18.96 3.36
CA GLY A 322 -4.90 -17.53 3.15
C GLY A 322 -3.48 -17.25 2.67
N LEU A 323 -3.15 -15.96 2.51
CA LEU A 323 -1.81 -15.54 2.12
C LEU A 323 -0.82 -15.69 3.30
N PRO A 324 0.38 -16.23 3.08
CA PRO A 324 1.40 -16.37 4.11
C PRO A 324 2.10 -15.02 4.39
N ALA A 325 1.34 -14.03 4.90
CA ALA A 325 1.81 -12.65 5.08
C ALA A 325 3.01 -12.52 6.03
N SER A 326 3.12 -13.41 7.01
CA SER A 326 4.28 -13.52 7.91
C SER A 326 4.54 -15.00 8.22
N PRO A 327 5.79 -15.47 8.19
CA PRO A 327 6.10 -16.82 8.63
C PRO A 327 5.91 -16.98 10.14
N GLY A 328 5.61 -18.20 10.57
CA GLY A 328 5.46 -18.57 11.97
C GLY A 328 4.36 -19.58 12.19
N ALA A 329 4.33 -20.17 13.39
CA ALA A 329 3.25 -21.00 13.87
C ALA A 329 2.65 -20.35 15.13
N ALA A 330 1.32 -20.27 15.20
CA ALA A 330 0.61 -19.69 16.34
C ALA A 330 -0.53 -20.61 16.79
N THR A 331 -0.74 -20.68 18.10
CA THR A 331 -1.81 -21.45 18.74
C THR A 331 -2.38 -20.62 19.89
N GLY A 332 -3.71 -20.57 20.01
CA GLY A 332 -4.38 -19.75 21.01
C GLY A 332 -5.90 -19.79 20.88
N GLN A 333 -6.58 -19.12 21.82
CA GLN A 333 -8.02 -18.90 21.75
C GLN A 333 -8.32 -17.72 20.83
N ILE A 334 -9.42 -17.80 20.06
CA ILE A 334 -9.93 -16.66 19.29
C ILE A 334 -10.45 -15.63 20.29
N VAL A 335 -10.04 -14.37 20.13
CA VAL A 335 -10.41 -13.23 20.99
C VAL A 335 -11.26 -12.22 20.26
#